data_AF-A0A2N5NCG7-F1
#
_entry.id   AF-A0A2N5NCG7-F1
#
_cell.length_a   1.000
_cell.length_b   1.000
_cell.length_c   1.000
_cell.angle_alpha   90.00
_cell.angle_beta   90.00
_cell.angle_gamma   90.00
#
_symmetry.space_group_name_H-M   'P 1'
#
loop_
_entity.id
_entity.type
_entity.pdbx_description
1 polymer ?
#
loop_
_entity_poly.entity_id
_entity_poly.type
_entity_poly.pdbx_seq_one_letter_code
_entity_poly.pdbx_strand_id
1 'polypeptide(L)'
;MVNKINWFRSIVIIIALTVLPFGTASAASGVTPKKDDYYFVYNSSKVGAKDLAAIKQYVAKFKNTNNVLFDANPYKEAPKLYDALKADQKKRGGKVAGIQIFGVASDVPSFTYTHKMKPSKGNFEWNGVEEDKGEKYVSDLLYSNFKNDSKYLKDVSVYGIVQDKLPISVIPEWPVSRLPLTKGEIAKYMGSYDAYRKQVQGKSIPTVVLSAPTEFQQGLDEAQDDLGFFLKRLKNEKEFGLFKNTDQRVYYKELAANLAKENKAGVMDLVLGSSGDGNGASLKKGGKEYFVDRKSAASLNSNYYTAFISGFPSAKGLGTESVVHDGMAKGKMINPIAQTIPTYNRGLANHLWLKIPTPEGETGDDWHGDVAVTKELLKEDNPLFFIYKYYEGIDGGKSRLQSFFEADVAYATLTTANMTTSHISYGVDMVWSSFGFENLFSLHYLGLADY
;
A
#
# COMPACT_ATOMS: atom_id res chain seq x y z
N MET A 1 -72.17 -46.45 28.26
CA MET A 1 -73.13 -47.25 27.47
C MET A 1 -72.58 -47.33 26.04
N VAL A 2 -72.17 -48.53 25.59
CA VAL A 2 -72.06 -49.03 24.20
C VAL A 2 -71.29 -48.16 23.17
N ASN A 3 -70.04 -48.46 22.79
CA ASN A 3 -69.49 -49.47 21.84
C ASN A 3 -69.28 -48.98 20.37
N LYS A 4 -68.02 -49.19 19.91
CA LYS A 4 -67.57 -49.79 18.62
C LYS A 4 -67.31 -48.96 17.34
N ILE A 5 -66.02 -49.02 16.94
CA ILE A 5 -65.44 -49.59 15.69
C ILE A 5 -65.19 -48.71 14.45
N ASN A 6 -63.89 -48.66 14.10
CA ASN A 6 -63.16 -48.69 12.82
C ASN A 6 -63.79 -48.12 11.54
N TRP A 7 -62.99 -47.34 10.80
CA TRP A 7 -62.47 -47.78 9.49
C TRP A 7 -61.23 -47.02 8.99
N PHE A 8 -60.40 -47.78 8.26
CA PHE A 8 -59.11 -47.53 7.61
C PHE A 8 -59.04 -46.39 6.58
N ARG A 9 -57.83 -45.81 6.42
CA ARG A 9 -57.03 -45.64 5.17
C ARG A 9 -55.78 -44.80 5.47
N SER A 10 -54.60 -45.40 5.61
CA SER A 10 -53.60 -45.64 4.55
C SER A 10 -52.99 -44.37 3.97
N ILE A 11 -51.71 -44.11 4.26
CA ILE A 11 -50.61 -43.95 3.28
C ILE A 11 -49.29 -44.03 4.06
N VAL A 12 -48.54 -45.11 3.77
CA VAL A 12 -47.14 -45.31 4.12
C VAL A 12 -46.33 -44.80 2.93
N ILE A 13 -45.46 -43.82 3.14
CA ILE A 13 -44.42 -43.47 2.16
C ILE A 13 -43.16 -44.26 2.53
N ILE A 14 -42.85 -45.23 1.68
CA ILE A 14 -41.64 -46.04 1.70
C ILE A 14 -40.47 -45.14 1.26
N ILE A 15 -39.52 -44.90 2.17
CA ILE A 15 -38.20 -44.38 1.80
C ILE A 15 -37.41 -45.57 1.24
N ALA A 16 -37.22 -45.58 -0.08
CA ALA A 16 -36.31 -46.50 -0.74
C ALA A 16 -34.86 -46.12 -0.38
N LEU A 17 -34.29 -46.87 0.56
CA LEU A 17 -32.85 -46.98 0.78
C LEU A 17 -32.25 -47.71 -0.43
N THR A 18 -31.73 -46.96 -1.40
CA THR A 18 -30.78 -47.50 -2.38
C THR A 18 -29.43 -47.64 -1.70
N VAL A 19 -29.16 -48.85 -1.22
CA VAL A 19 -27.81 -49.35 -0.94
C VAL A 19 -27.07 -49.37 -2.27
N LEU A 20 -26.11 -48.47 -2.45
CA LEU A 20 -25.08 -48.57 -3.47
C LEU A 20 -23.75 -48.93 -2.81
N PRO A 21 -22.95 -49.77 -3.47
CA PRO A 21 -21.97 -50.63 -2.85
C PRO A 21 -20.79 -49.85 -2.29
N PHE A 22 -20.19 -50.40 -1.23
CA PHE A 22 -18.86 -50.06 -0.74
C PHE A 22 -17.87 -50.04 -1.92
N GLY A 23 -17.70 -48.85 -2.49
CA GLY A 23 -16.60 -48.55 -3.39
C GLY A 23 -15.34 -48.59 -2.56
N THR A 24 -14.50 -49.58 -2.85
CA THR A 24 -13.11 -49.61 -2.46
C THR A 24 -12.50 -48.23 -2.63
N ALA A 25 -11.81 -47.75 -1.60
CA ALA A 25 -11.00 -46.54 -1.68
C ALA A 25 -9.99 -46.74 -2.81
N SER A 26 -10.34 -46.26 -4.01
CA SER A 26 -9.37 -45.99 -5.05
C SER A 26 -8.46 -44.94 -4.44
N ALA A 27 -7.20 -45.32 -4.23
CA ALA A 27 -6.15 -44.38 -3.88
C ALA A 27 -6.16 -43.29 -4.95
N ALA A 28 -6.84 -42.18 -4.65
CA ALA A 28 -6.67 -40.95 -5.38
C ALA A 28 -5.18 -40.68 -5.34
N SER A 29 -4.53 -40.82 -6.49
CA SER A 29 -3.15 -40.43 -6.70
C SER A 29 -2.99 -39.05 -6.09
N GLY A 30 -2.25 -38.99 -4.99
CA GLY A 30 -2.02 -37.77 -4.23
C GLY A 30 -1.23 -36.80 -5.10
N VAL A 31 -1.92 -36.07 -5.97
CA VAL A 31 -1.38 -34.86 -6.56
C VAL A 31 -1.29 -33.89 -5.40
N THR A 32 -0.11 -33.86 -4.78
CA THR A 32 0.23 -32.84 -3.79
C THR A 32 -0.13 -31.50 -4.43
N PRO A 33 -0.97 -30.66 -3.80
CA PRO A 33 -1.32 -29.36 -4.36
C PRO A 33 -0.05 -28.64 -4.76
N LYS A 34 0.03 -28.21 -6.01
CA LYS A 34 1.21 -27.51 -6.48
C LYS A 34 1.34 -26.22 -5.67
N LYS A 35 2.45 -26.07 -4.96
CA LYS A 35 2.73 -24.84 -4.22
C LYS A 35 2.79 -23.66 -5.18
N ASP A 36 2.32 -22.51 -4.73
CA ASP A 36 2.43 -21.27 -5.48
C ASP A 36 3.89 -20.79 -5.54
N ASP A 37 4.27 -20.15 -6.64
CA ASP A 37 5.63 -19.68 -6.87
C ASP A 37 5.86 -18.32 -6.21
N TYR A 38 6.91 -18.18 -5.41
CA TYR A 38 7.36 -16.89 -4.87
C TYR A 38 8.67 -16.49 -5.55
N TYR A 39 8.69 -15.35 -6.22
CA TYR A 39 9.86 -14.87 -6.96
C TYR A 39 10.74 -13.99 -6.08
N PHE A 40 12.03 -14.33 -6.04
CA PHE A 40 13.07 -13.58 -5.34
C PHE A 40 14.02 -13.04 -6.41
N VAL A 41 13.78 -11.80 -6.80
CA VAL A 41 14.44 -11.14 -7.93
C VAL A 41 15.64 -10.36 -7.42
N TYR A 42 16.81 -10.64 -7.97
CA TYR A 42 18.07 -9.98 -7.61
C TYR A 42 18.93 -9.80 -8.86
N ASN A 43 19.92 -8.92 -8.82
CA ASN A 43 20.89 -8.80 -9.89
C ASN A 43 22.23 -9.39 -9.46
N SER A 44 22.64 -10.50 -10.06
CA SER A 44 23.89 -11.20 -9.70
C SER A 44 25.16 -10.35 -9.83
N SER A 45 25.17 -9.36 -10.72
CA SER A 45 26.29 -8.42 -10.88
C SER A 45 26.34 -7.31 -9.82
N LYS A 46 25.24 -7.13 -9.07
CA LYS A 46 25.04 -6.04 -8.10
C LYS A 46 24.95 -6.54 -6.65
N VAL A 47 24.97 -7.84 -6.44
CA VAL A 47 24.89 -8.46 -5.12
C VAL A 47 26.24 -9.11 -4.78
N GLY A 48 26.79 -8.84 -3.59
CA GLY A 48 28.03 -9.46 -3.12
C GLY A 48 27.80 -10.89 -2.62
N ALA A 49 28.88 -11.67 -2.45
CA ALA A 49 28.77 -13.05 -1.98
C ALA A 49 28.07 -13.17 -0.61
N LYS A 50 28.35 -12.25 0.32
CA LYS A 50 27.70 -12.20 1.64
C LYS A 50 26.20 -11.91 1.53
N ASP A 51 25.82 -10.95 0.70
CA ASP A 51 24.40 -10.62 0.47
C ASP A 51 23.66 -11.75 -0.22
N LEU A 52 24.27 -12.39 -1.22
CA LEU A 52 23.67 -13.53 -1.91
C LEU A 52 23.46 -14.71 -0.95
N ALA A 53 24.40 -14.96 -0.04
CA ALA A 53 24.24 -15.98 0.99
C ALA A 53 23.06 -15.64 1.93
N ALA A 54 22.95 -14.38 2.36
CA ALA A 54 21.84 -13.92 3.19
C ALA A 54 20.49 -14.03 2.46
N ILE A 55 20.42 -13.64 1.18
CA ILE A 55 19.24 -13.82 0.33
C ILE A 55 18.85 -15.30 0.28
N LYS A 56 19.79 -16.20 -0.03
CA LYS A 56 19.49 -17.65 -0.08
C LYS A 56 18.97 -18.20 1.25
N GLN A 57 19.55 -17.75 2.37
CA GLN A 57 19.08 -18.14 3.71
C GLN A 57 17.67 -17.63 3.99
N TYR A 58 17.39 -16.37 3.65
CA TYR A 58 16.06 -15.76 3.79
C TYR A 58 15.02 -16.48 2.91
N VAL A 59 15.35 -16.74 1.63
CA VAL A 59 14.51 -17.49 0.70
C VAL A 59 14.14 -18.87 1.26
N ALA A 60 15.09 -19.57 1.88
CA ALA A 60 14.84 -20.88 2.48
C ALA A 60 13.84 -20.85 3.65
N LYS A 61 13.48 -19.68 4.19
CA LYS A 61 12.51 -19.55 5.28
C LYS A 61 11.06 -19.71 4.81
N PHE A 62 10.77 -19.45 3.54
CA PHE A 62 9.44 -19.62 2.95
C PHE A 62 9.17 -21.11 2.67
N LYS A 63 8.42 -21.79 3.55
CA LYS A 63 8.19 -23.25 3.47
C LYS A 63 6.97 -23.64 2.63
N ASN A 64 6.02 -22.73 2.47
CA ASN A 64 4.72 -23.00 1.86
C ASN A 64 4.64 -22.68 0.36
N THR A 65 5.74 -22.17 -0.21
CA THR A 65 5.84 -21.75 -1.62
C THR A 65 6.94 -22.54 -2.34
N ASN A 66 6.88 -22.52 -3.67
CA ASN A 66 8.01 -22.85 -4.52
C ASN A 66 8.86 -21.59 -4.68
N ASN A 67 10.06 -21.58 -4.11
CA ASN A 67 10.88 -20.38 -4.10
C ASN A 67 11.74 -20.29 -5.35
N VAL A 68 11.51 -19.26 -6.16
CA VAL A 68 12.21 -19.02 -7.43
C VAL A 68 13.22 -17.90 -7.24
N LEU A 69 14.50 -18.24 -7.18
CA LEU A 69 15.57 -17.25 -7.18
C LEU A 69 15.86 -16.82 -8.64
N PHE A 70 15.45 -15.61 -9.01
CA PHE A 70 15.47 -15.13 -10.39
C PHE A 70 16.53 -14.04 -10.59
N ASP A 71 17.48 -14.26 -11.49
CA ASP A 71 18.55 -13.29 -11.79
C ASP A 71 18.10 -12.29 -12.86
N ALA A 72 17.96 -11.03 -12.45
CA ALA A 72 17.55 -9.91 -13.28
C ALA A 72 18.71 -9.28 -14.09
N ASN A 73 19.96 -9.69 -13.89
CA ASN A 73 21.12 -9.09 -14.55
C ASN A 73 20.98 -8.90 -16.09
N PRO A 74 20.39 -9.86 -16.85
CA PRO A 74 20.21 -9.70 -18.29
C PRO A 74 19.21 -8.60 -18.70
N TYR A 75 18.36 -8.14 -17.78
CA TYR A 75 17.23 -7.27 -18.09
C TYR A 75 17.48 -5.85 -17.56
N LYS A 76 17.77 -4.91 -18.46
CA LYS A 76 18.04 -3.50 -18.10
C LYS A 76 16.80 -2.63 -18.01
N GLU A 77 15.67 -3.12 -18.51
CA GLU A 77 14.41 -2.39 -18.59
C GLU A 77 13.30 -3.21 -17.92
N ALA A 78 12.43 -2.54 -17.16
CA ALA A 78 11.37 -3.19 -16.40
C ALA A 78 10.39 -4.00 -17.27
N PRO A 79 9.94 -3.53 -18.46
CA PRO A 79 9.12 -4.33 -19.36
C PRO A 79 9.77 -5.65 -19.79
N LYS A 80 11.09 -5.66 -20.01
CA LYS A 80 11.84 -6.88 -20.39
C LYS A 80 11.95 -7.86 -19.22
N LEU A 81 12.19 -7.36 -18.01
CA LEU A 81 12.18 -8.19 -16.80
C LEU A 81 10.79 -8.77 -16.53
N TYR A 82 9.75 -7.97 -16.71
CA TYR A 82 8.35 -8.39 -16.60
C TYR A 82 8.00 -9.53 -17.56
N ASP A 83 8.36 -9.40 -18.84
CA ASP A 83 8.13 -10.46 -19.82
C ASP A 83 8.86 -11.76 -19.47
N ALA A 84 10.08 -11.64 -18.93
CA ALA A 84 10.86 -12.79 -18.51
C ALA A 84 10.24 -13.51 -17.30
N LEU A 85 9.78 -12.77 -16.29
CA LEU A 85 9.07 -13.32 -15.14
C LEU A 85 7.74 -13.97 -15.56
N LYS A 86 6.98 -13.31 -16.44
CA LYS A 86 5.73 -13.84 -17.01
C LYS A 86 5.97 -15.12 -17.82
N ALA A 87 7.05 -15.18 -18.61
CA ALA A 87 7.43 -16.37 -19.37
C ALA A 87 7.87 -17.53 -18.46
N ASP A 88 8.64 -17.25 -17.41
CA ASP A 88 9.06 -18.25 -16.42
C ASP A 88 7.84 -18.79 -15.64
N GLN A 89 6.93 -17.91 -15.21
CA GLN A 89 5.66 -18.31 -14.56
C GLN A 89 4.81 -19.18 -15.48
N LYS A 90 4.69 -18.85 -16.77
CA LYS A 90 3.96 -19.67 -17.74
C LYS A 90 4.61 -21.04 -17.94
N LYS A 91 5.94 -21.10 -18.00
CA LYS A 91 6.70 -22.35 -18.13
C LYS A 91 6.56 -23.25 -16.91
N ARG A 92 6.61 -22.65 -15.71
CA ARG A 92 6.41 -23.39 -14.46
C ARG A 92 4.97 -23.83 -14.32
N GLY A 93 4.01 -22.93 -14.58
CA GLY A 93 2.58 -23.07 -14.27
C GLY A 93 2.29 -23.01 -12.78
N GLY A 94 1.04 -22.80 -12.37
CA GLY A 94 0.67 -22.52 -10.97
C GLY A 94 0.42 -21.03 -10.74
N LYS A 95 0.09 -20.62 -9.51
CA LYS A 95 -0.12 -19.21 -9.18
C LYS A 95 1.17 -18.57 -8.65
N VAL A 96 1.21 -17.25 -8.67
CA VAL A 96 2.27 -16.46 -8.03
C VAL A 96 1.81 -16.09 -6.62
N ALA A 97 2.65 -16.38 -5.62
CA ALA A 97 2.42 -16.02 -4.23
C ALA A 97 2.94 -14.61 -3.88
N GLY A 98 3.91 -14.11 -4.63
CA GLY A 98 4.50 -12.79 -4.43
C GLY A 98 5.82 -12.59 -5.15
N ILE A 99 6.29 -11.35 -5.15
CA ILE A 99 7.59 -10.95 -5.69
C ILE A 99 8.35 -10.13 -4.64
N GLN A 100 9.53 -10.60 -4.26
CA GLN A 100 10.51 -9.87 -3.46
C GLN A 100 11.64 -9.43 -4.38
N ILE A 101 11.86 -8.12 -4.48
CA ILE A 101 12.95 -7.53 -5.25
C ILE A 101 14.08 -7.12 -4.29
N PHE A 102 15.32 -7.45 -4.64
CA PHE A 102 16.53 -7.04 -3.92
C PHE A 102 17.35 -6.09 -4.79
N GLY A 103 17.51 -4.84 -4.33
CA GLY A 103 18.28 -3.82 -5.03
C GLY A 103 17.49 -2.52 -5.22
N VAL A 104 18.24 -1.43 -5.37
CA VAL A 104 17.71 -0.14 -5.87
C VAL A 104 17.24 -0.26 -7.32
N ALA A 105 16.44 0.68 -7.81
CA ALA A 105 15.89 0.65 -9.17
C ALA A 105 16.97 0.61 -10.28
N SER A 106 18.17 1.13 -10.04
CA SER A 106 19.29 1.02 -10.99
C SER A 106 19.93 -0.38 -11.06
N ASP A 107 19.68 -1.22 -10.06
CA ASP A 107 20.21 -2.59 -9.99
C ASP A 107 19.18 -3.62 -10.48
N VAL A 108 17.92 -3.47 -10.07
CA VAL A 108 16.78 -4.22 -10.61
C VAL A 108 15.73 -3.21 -11.07
N PRO A 109 15.43 -3.13 -12.39
CA PRO A 109 14.65 -2.03 -12.94
C PRO A 109 13.24 -1.96 -12.36
N SER A 110 12.73 -0.74 -12.20
CA SER A 110 11.34 -0.41 -11.93
C SER A 110 10.70 0.22 -13.17
N PHE A 111 9.38 0.18 -13.28
CA PHE A 111 8.68 0.80 -14.40
C PHE A 111 8.76 2.32 -14.29
N THR A 112 8.95 3.00 -15.41
CA THR A 112 8.91 4.46 -15.46
C THR A 112 7.46 4.93 -15.46
N TYR A 113 7.20 5.95 -14.65
CA TYR A 113 5.93 6.67 -14.59
C TYR A 113 6.18 8.13 -14.94
N THR A 114 5.34 8.70 -15.79
CA THR A 114 5.34 10.14 -16.11
C THR A 114 4.08 10.76 -15.53
N HIS A 115 4.22 11.84 -14.77
CA HIS A 115 3.07 12.60 -14.31
C HIS A 115 2.40 13.26 -15.51
N LYS A 116 1.29 12.66 -15.94
CA LYS A 116 0.40 13.19 -16.94
C LYS A 116 -1.00 12.68 -16.64
N MET A 117 -1.94 13.59 -16.41
CA MET A 117 -3.31 13.27 -16.04
C MET A 117 -4.28 14.35 -16.53
N LYS A 118 -5.58 14.06 -16.51
CA LYS A 118 -6.62 15.02 -16.83
C LYS A 118 -7.62 15.10 -15.67
N PRO A 119 -7.29 15.83 -14.60
CA PRO A 119 -8.08 15.80 -13.37
C PRO A 119 -9.38 16.59 -13.47
N SER A 120 -9.55 17.49 -14.44
CA SER A 120 -10.81 18.22 -14.64
C SER A 120 -11.15 18.37 -16.12
N LYS A 121 -12.39 18.76 -16.39
CA LYS A 121 -12.73 19.31 -17.71
C LYS A 121 -11.89 20.57 -17.94
N GLY A 122 -11.43 20.74 -19.17
CA GLY A 122 -10.76 21.97 -19.57
C GLY A 122 -11.72 23.15 -19.59
N ASN A 123 -11.17 24.35 -19.47
CA ASN A 123 -11.85 25.62 -19.66
C ASN A 123 -11.21 26.38 -20.84
N PHE A 124 -11.50 27.68 -20.98
CA PHE A 124 -10.98 28.49 -22.08
C PHE A 124 -9.45 28.78 -21.99
N GLU A 125 -8.84 28.63 -20.81
CA GLU A 125 -7.42 28.91 -20.56
C GLU A 125 -6.56 27.63 -20.51
N TRP A 126 -7.16 26.51 -20.10
CA TRP A 126 -6.46 25.26 -19.86
C TRP A 126 -7.29 24.08 -20.30
N ASN A 127 -6.70 23.16 -21.08
CA ASN A 127 -7.37 21.98 -21.63
C ASN A 127 -7.68 20.89 -20.57
N GLY A 128 -7.43 21.16 -19.29
CA GLY A 128 -7.64 20.24 -18.18
C GLY A 128 -6.53 19.21 -18.00
N VAL A 129 -5.45 19.28 -18.79
CA VAL A 129 -4.33 18.31 -18.73
C VAL A 129 -3.20 18.86 -17.89
N GLU A 130 -2.88 18.14 -16.82
CA GLU A 130 -1.70 18.37 -16.00
C GLU A 130 -0.58 17.44 -16.46
N GLU A 131 0.62 17.98 -16.66
CA GLU A 131 1.78 17.23 -17.12
C GLU A 131 3.06 17.85 -16.57
N ASP A 132 3.90 17.01 -15.94
CA ASP A 132 5.27 17.38 -15.59
C ASP A 132 6.20 16.70 -16.59
N LYS A 133 6.68 17.49 -17.56
CA LYS A 133 7.59 17.01 -18.61
C LYS A 133 9.03 16.83 -18.12
N GLY A 134 9.38 17.38 -16.96
CA GLY A 134 10.75 17.42 -16.44
C GLY A 134 11.11 16.25 -15.53
N GLU A 135 10.11 15.61 -14.91
CA GLU A 135 10.33 14.57 -13.91
C GLU A 135 9.79 13.20 -14.34
N LYS A 136 10.64 12.17 -14.22
CA LYS A 136 10.25 10.77 -14.35
C LYS A 136 10.32 10.10 -13.00
N TYR A 137 9.22 9.46 -12.62
CA TYR A 137 9.12 8.66 -11.41
C TYR A 137 9.25 7.18 -11.74
N VAL A 138 9.29 6.34 -10.71
CA VAL A 138 9.37 4.89 -10.86
C VAL A 138 8.37 4.18 -9.97
N SER A 139 7.90 3.02 -10.42
CA SER A 139 6.97 2.19 -9.67
C SER A 139 7.21 0.69 -9.91
N ASP A 140 7.01 -0.12 -8.87
CA ASP A 140 6.97 -1.57 -8.96
C ASP A 140 5.54 -2.14 -9.07
N LEU A 141 4.49 -1.30 -9.01
CA LEU A 141 3.09 -1.74 -9.03
C LEU A 141 2.81 -2.75 -10.13
N LEU A 142 3.33 -2.53 -11.34
CA LEU A 142 3.04 -3.38 -12.50
C LEU A 142 3.72 -4.75 -12.44
N TYR A 143 4.60 -5.02 -11.47
CA TYR A 143 5.06 -6.39 -11.18
C TYR A 143 4.03 -7.23 -10.41
N SER A 144 2.93 -6.63 -9.92
CA SER A 144 1.92 -7.30 -9.09
C SER A 144 0.88 -8.12 -9.85
N ASN A 145 0.93 -8.12 -11.18
CA ASN A 145 0.08 -8.95 -12.04
C ASN A 145 0.82 -9.30 -13.34
N PHE A 146 0.35 -10.30 -14.08
CA PHE A 146 0.88 -10.64 -15.42
C PHE A 146 -0.14 -10.42 -16.55
N LYS A 147 -1.12 -9.52 -16.36
CA LYS A 147 -2.20 -9.25 -17.32
C LYS A 147 -1.80 -8.27 -18.43
N ASN A 148 -0.75 -7.51 -18.22
CA ASN A 148 -0.30 -6.47 -19.15
C ASN A 148 0.53 -7.03 -20.32
N ASP A 149 0.44 -6.32 -21.46
CA ASP A 149 1.35 -6.42 -22.61
C ASP A 149 2.46 -5.38 -22.42
N SER A 150 3.72 -5.84 -22.41
CA SER A 150 4.90 -5.04 -22.07
C SER A 150 5.13 -3.83 -22.97
N LYS A 151 4.60 -3.86 -24.20
CA LYS A 151 4.70 -2.71 -25.13
C LYS A 151 4.00 -1.46 -24.62
N TYR A 152 3.04 -1.59 -23.69
CA TYR A 152 2.33 -0.47 -23.07
C TYR A 152 2.92 -0.05 -21.73
N LEU A 153 3.96 -0.75 -21.23
CA LEU A 153 4.50 -0.51 -19.87
C LEU A 153 5.73 0.40 -19.85
N LYS A 154 5.98 1.13 -20.94
CA LYS A 154 7.04 2.13 -21.01
C LYS A 154 6.45 3.52 -20.79
N ASP A 155 7.02 4.27 -19.84
CA ASP A 155 6.62 5.64 -19.53
C ASP A 155 5.10 5.76 -19.27
N VAL A 156 4.58 4.89 -18.40
CA VAL A 156 3.15 4.81 -18.07
C VAL A 156 2.67 6.13 -17.47
N SER A 157 1.43 6.50 -17.76
CA SER A 157 0.78 7.68 -17.18
C SER A 157 -0.69 7.41 -16.92
N VAL A 158 -1.27 8.15 -15.97
CA VAL A 158 -2.71 8.14 -15.69
C VAL A 158 -3.50 8.54 -16.93
N TYR A 159 -3.04 9.55 -17.66
CA TYR A 159 -3.66 9.98 -18.92
C TYR A 159 -3.74 8.83 -19.92
N GLY A 160 -2.66 8.05 -20.06
CA GLY A 160 -2.64 6.87 -20.93
C GLY A 160 -3.70 5.82 -20.54
N ILE A 161 -3.87 5.56 -19.24
CA ILE A 161 -4.83 4.58 -18.73
C ILE A 161 -6.27 5.07 -18.90
N VAL A 162 -6.55 6.31 -18.48
CA VAL A 162 -7.92 6.83 -18.36
C VAL A 162 -8.41 7.46 -19.66
N GLN A 163 -7.60 8.32 -20.29
CA GLN A 163 -8.00 9.09 -21.46
C GLN A 163 -7.72 8.33 -22.76
N ASP A 164 -6.50 7.81 -22.91
CA ASP A 164 -6.11 7.04 -24.11
C ASP A 164 -6.57 5.57 -24.06
N LYS A 165 -7.11 5.13 -22.91
CA LYS A 165 -7.65 3.78 -22.69
C LYS A 165 -6.64 2.68 -23.02
N LEU A 166 -5.37 2.90 -22.70
CA LEU A 166 -4.34 1.89 -22.83
C LEU A 166 -4.73 0.67 -21.98
N PRO A 167 -4.58 -0.57 -22.48
CA PRO A 167 -5.05 -1.79 -21.81
C PRO A 167 -4.06 -2.21 -20.70
N ILE A 168 -3.91 -1.35 -19.69
CA ILE A 168 -3.03 -1.55 -18.54
C ILE A 168 -3.89 -1.87 -17.32
N SER A 169 -3.73 -3.08 -16.80
CA SER A 169 -4.29 -3.52 -15.52
C SER A 169 -3.38 -3.10 -14.37
N VAL A 170 -3.95 -2.32 -13.45
CA VAL A 170 -3.30 -1.86 -12.22
C VAL A 170 -3.71 -2.66 -10.99
N ILE A 171 -4.65 -3.60 -11.12
CA ILE A 171 -5.16 -4.38 -9.98
C ILE A 171 -4.11 -5.44 -9.60
N PRO A 172 -3.54 -5.38 -8.38
CA PRO A 172 -2.61 -6.39 -7.90
C PRO A 172 -3.26 -7.78 -7.80
N GLU A 173 -2.51 -8.83 -8.14
CA GLU A 173 -2.90 -10.23 -7.95
C GLU A 173 -2.05 -10.92 -6.87
N TRP A 174 -0.88 -10.35 -6.57
CA TRP A 174 0.03 -10.80 -5.51
C TRP A 174 0.82 -9.63 -4.90
N PRO A 175 1.34 -9.77 -3.66
CA PRO A 175 2.19 -8.75 -3.05
C PRO A 175 3.50 -8.56 -3.81
N VAL A 176 3.93 -7.30 -3.92
CA VAL A 176 5.28 -6.93 -4.37
C VAL A 176 5.96 -6.16 -3.25
N SER A 177 7.21 -6.52 -2.95
CA SER A 177 8.06 -5.81 -2.00
C SER A 177 9.43 -5.59 -2.60
N ARG A 178 10.03 -4.43 -2.33
CA ARG A 178 11.41 -4.13 -2.72
C ARG A 178 12.26 -3.87 -1.50
N LEU A 179 13.46 -4.44 -1.44
CA LEU A 179 14.51 -4.02 -0.52
C LEU A 179 15.48 -3.11 -1.29
N PRO A 180 15.30 -1.77 -1.27
CA PRO A 180 16.07 -0.83 -2.10
C PRO A 180 17.44 -0.53 -1.47
N LEU A 181 18.22 -1.58 -1.23
CA LEU A 181 19.56 -1.52 -0.66
C LEU A 181 20.61 -1.93 -1.70
N THR A 182 21.83 -1.45 -1.52
CA THR A 182 22.94 -1.71 -2.43
C THR A 182 23.83 -2.85 -1.94
N LYS A 183 24.82 -3.20 -2.76
CA LYS A 183 25.86 -4.18 -2.44
C LYS A 183 26.53 -3.88 -1.10
N GLY A 184 26.48 -4.84 -0.18
CA GLY A 184 27.06 -4.75 1.16
C GLY A 184 26.05 -4.37 2.27
N GLU A 185 24.84 -3.95 1.91
CA GLU A 185 23.84 -3.47 2.86
C GLU A 185 22.76 -4.52 3.17
N ILE A 186 22.46 -5.41 2.21
CA ILE A 186 21.36 -6.37 2.28
C ILE A 186 21.51 -7.35 3.46
N ALA A 187 22.68 -7.99 3.60
CA ALA A 187 22.92 -8.95 4.68
C ALA A 187 22.76 -8.32 6.07
N LYS A 188 23.26 -7.09 6.24
CA LYS A 188 23.14 -6.32 7.49
C LYS A 188 21.67 -6.02 7.81
N TYR A 189 20.90 -5.61 6.81
CA TYR A 189 19.48 -5.34 6.98
C TYR A 189 18.69 -6.60 7.34
N MET A 190 18.95 -7.74 6.69
CA MET A 190 18.31 -9.02 7.03
C MET A 190 18.57 -9.43 8.49
N GLY A 191 19.80 -9.25 8.97
CA GLY A 191 20.11 -9.46 10.39
C GLY A 191 19.34 -8.52 11.31
N SER A 192 19.16 -7.26 10.90
CA SER A 192 18.37 -6.27 11.64
C SER A 192 16.87 -6.62 11.67
N TYR A 193 16.32 -7.12 10.57
CA TYR A 193 14.94 -7.59 10.49
C TYR A 193 14.70 -8.82 11.38
N ASP A 194 15.62 -9.79 11.38
CA ASP A 194 15.53 -10.96 12.27
C ASP A 194 15.60 -10.55 13.75
N ALA A 195 16.44 -9.58 14.10
CA ALA A 195 16.52 -9.04 15.46
C ALA A 195 15.24 -8.29 15.85
N TYR A 196 14.70 -7.46 14.94
CA TYR A 196 13.42 -6.78 15.11
C TYR A 196 12.28 -7.77 15.38
N ARG A 197 12.12 -8.80 14.53
CA ARG A 197 11.07 -9.83 14.70
C ARG A 197 11.12 -10.49 16.07
N LYS A 198 12.32 -10.82 16.55
CA LYS A 198 12.51 -11.39 17.90
C LYS A 198 12.15 -10.40 19.00
N GLN A 199 12.47 -9.12 18.84
CA GLN A 199 12.20 -8.09 19.84
C GLN A 199 10.70 -7.83 20.03
N VAL A 200 9.92 -7.89 18.94
CA VAL A 200 8.47 -7.56 18.94
C VAL A 200 7.56 -8.77 19.11
N GLN A 201 8.08 -10.00 19.08
CA GLN A 201 7.27 -11.21 19.16
C GLN A 201 6.36 -11.21 20.41
N GLY A 202 5.05 -11.33 20.20
CA GLY A 202 4.05 -11.38 21.26
C GLY A 202 3.83 -10.06 22.01
N LYS A 203 4.34 -8.93 21.50
CA LYS A 203 4.20 -7.61 22.11
C LYS A 203 3.32 -6.70 21.26
N SER A 204 2.51 -5.88 21.93
CA SER A 204 1.86 -4.73 21.29
C SER A 204 2.90 -3.64 21.05
N ILE A 205 2.91 -3.07 19.86
CA ILE A 205 3.83 -2.01 19.46
C ILE A 205 3.04 -0.69 19.39
N PRO A 206 3.49 0.39 20.04
CA PRO A 206 2.79 1.67 19.99
C PRO A 206 2.88 2.29 18.60
N THR A 207 1.75 2.84 18.14
CA THR A 207 1.70 3.68 16.94
C THR A 207 2.04 5.12 17.33
N VAL A 208 3.11 5.65 16.76
CA VAL A 208 3.61 6.99 17.05
C VAL A 208 3.46 7.83 15.79
N VAL A 209 2.58 8.83 15.84
CA VAL A 209 2.26 9.69 14.70
C VAL A 209 2.89 11.06 14.89
N LEU A 210 3.67 11.49 13.91
CA LEU A 210 4.24 12.83 13.84
C LEU A 210 3.71 13.49 12.58
N SER A 211 2.92 14.54 12.75
CA SER A 211 2.30 15.25 11.64
C SER A 211 2.68 16.72 11.65
N ALA A 212 3.11 17.21 10.49
CA ALA A 212 3.38 18.63 10.24
C ALA A 212 2.32 19.16 9.27
N PRO A 213 1.14 19.56 9.79
CA PRO A 213 0.06 20.06 8.98
C PRO A 213 0.43 21.41 8.36
N THR A 214 -0.07 21.66 7.15
CA THR A 214 0.29 22.87 6.41
C THR A 214 -0.81 23.89 6.26
N GLU A 215 -2.04 23.49 6.56
CA GLU A 215 -3.20 24.37 6.59
C GLU A 215 -3.89 24.13 7.94
N PHE A 216 -3.90 25.15 8.79
CA PHE A 216 -4.72 25.23 9.98
C PHE A 216 -5.90 26.11 9.61
N GLN A 217 -7.13 25.61 9.63
CA GLN A 217 -8.30 26.47 9.44
C GLN A 217 -8.51 27.33 10.71
N GLN A 218 -8.85 28.60 10.52
CA GLN A 218 -8.94 29.61 11.59
C GLN A 218 -9.83 29.14 12.75
N GLY A 219 -9.31 29.20 13.98
CA GLY A 219 -10.09 29.06 15.21
C GLY A 219 -10.18 27.65 15.79
N LEU A 220 -9.59 26.63 15.16
CA LEU A 220 -9.42 25.32 15.74
C LEU A 220 -7.91 25.05 15.89
N ASP A 221 -7.44 24.83 17.11
CA ASP A 221 -6.05 24.41 17.41
C ASP A 221 -5.72 22.99 16.87
N GLU A 222 -6.51 22.47 15.94
CA GLU A 222 -6.47 21.11 15.42
C GLU A 222 -6.44 21.15 13.88
N ALA A 223 -5.40 20.58 13.29
CA ALA A 223 -5.34 20.36 11.85
C ALA A 223 -6.43 19.39 11.41
N GLN A 224 -7.27 19.78 10.45
CA GLN A 224 -8.38 18.96 9.99
C GLN A 224 -7.97 18.04 8.82
N ASP A 225 -7.25 18.55 7.82
CA ASP A 225 -6.84 17.78 6.63
C ASP A 225 -5.43 17.19 6.75
N ASP A 226 -5.24 16.39 7.80
CA ASP A 226 -3.94 15.84 8.18
C ASP A 226 -4.02 14.34 8.54
N LEU A 227 -2.93 13.61 8.32
CA LEU A 227 -2.84 12.18 8.56
C LEU A 227 -2.98 11.85 10.05
N GLY A 228 -2.43 12.69 10.93
CA GLY A 228 -2.57 12.56 12.38
C GLY A 228 -4.02 12.70 12.82
N PHE A 229 -4.78 13.61 12.20
CA PHE A 229 -6.20 13.75 12.48
C PHE A 229 -7.00 12.53 12.03
N PHE A 230 -6.76 12.04 10.81
CA PHE A 230 -7.40 10.82 10.32
C PHE A 230 -7.12 9.62 11.23
N LEU A 231 -5.87 9.46 11.69
CA LEU A 231 -5.50 8.36 12.58
C LEU A 231 -6.18 8.44 13.96
N LYS A 232 -6.45 9.64 14.48
CA LYS A 232 -7.29 9.80 15.68
C LYS A 232 -8.72 9.34 15.42
N ARG A 233 -9.29 9.70 14.27
CA ARG A 233 -10.65 9.29 13.86
C ARG A 233 -10.75 7.78 13.68
N LEU A 234 -9.72 7.12 13.13
CA LEU A 234 -9.68 5.67 13.02
C LEU A 234 -9.86 4.96 14.37
N LYS A 235 -9.39 5.56 15.47
CA LYS A 235 -9.57 5.05 16.83
C LYS A 235 -10.98 5.27 17.41
N ASN A 236 -11.70 6.28 16.93
CA ASN A 236 -13.03 6.63 17.44
C ASN A 236 -14.04 5.50 17.14
N GLU A 237 -14.60 4.88 18.18
CA GLU A 237 -15.57 3.78 18.05
C GLU A 237 -16.87 4.18 17.36
N LYS A 238 -17.24 5.46 17.42
CA LYS A 238 -18.45 5.97 16.74
C LYS A 238 -18.26 6.19 15.24
N GLU A 239 -17.01 6.19 14.76
CA GLU A 239 -16.68 6.40 13.35
C GLU A 239 -16.11 5.12 12.73
N PHE A 240 -14.95 4.69 13.22
CA PHE A 240 -14.19 3.60 12.60
C PHE A 240 -13.96 2.42 13.54
N GLY A 241 -13.60 2.68 14.80
CA GLY A 241 -13.42 1.69 15.84
C GLY A 241 -12.21 0.76 15.68
N LEU A 242 -11.12 1.23 15.07
CA LEU A 242 -9.84 0.53 14.97
C LEU A 242 -8.93 0.87 16.17
N PHE A 243 -7.76 0.23 16.27
CA PHE A 243 -6.74 0.51 17.30
C PHE A 243 -7.21 0.31 18.75
N LYS A 244 -8.13 -0.63 18.98
CA LYS A 244 -8.72 -0.83 20.32
C LYS A 244 -7.69 -1.26 21.36
N ASN A 245 -6.66 -1.98 20.94
CA ASN A 245 -5.66 -2.61 21.81
C ASN A 245 -4.24 -2.07 21.60
N THR A 246 -4.10 -0.93 20.92
CA THR A 246 -2.81 -0.31 20.60
C THR A 246 -2.72 1.08 21.22
N ASP A 247 -1.58 1.36 21.87
CA ASP A 247 -1.24 2.70 22.31
C ASP A 247 -0.97 3.56 21.06
N GLN A 248 -1.66 4.68 20.95
CA GLN A 248 -1.53 5.61 19.84
C GLN A 248 -1.23 7.00 20.40
N ARG A 249 -0.12 7.57 19.94
CA ARG A 249 0.36 8.89 20.37
C ARG A 249 0.53 9.78 19.14
N VAL A 250 -0.06 10.97 19.17
CA VAL A 250 -0.06 11.90 18.03
C VAL A 250 0.59 13.22 18.43
N TYR A 251 1.59 13.65 17.67
CA TYR A 251 2.36 14.86 17.90
C TYR A 251 2.26 15.81 16.70
N TYR A 252 2.01 17.09 17.00
CA TYR A 252 1.97 18.18 16.01
C TYR A 252 3.05 19.26 16.23
N LYS A 253 3.74 19.20 17.38
CA LYS A 253 4.76 20.16 17.82
C LYS A 253 5.99 19.42 18.31
N GLU A 254 7.13 20.11 18.31
CA GLU A 254 8.42 19.57 18.77
C GLU A 254 8.78 18.22 18.14
N LEU A 255 8.43 18.06 16.86
CA LEU A 255 8.40 16.77 16.17
C LEU A 255 9.75 16.03 16.24
N ALA A 256 10.87 16.71 15.98
CA ALA A 256 12.20 16.10 16.05
C ALA A 256 12.56 15.61 17.47
N ALA A 257 12.22 16.38 18.51
CA ALA A 257 12.48 16.02 19.90
C ALA A 257 11.62 14.82 20.34
N ASN A 258 10.33 14.84 19.97
CA ASN A 258 9.41 13.73 20.25
C ASN A 258 9.83 12.45 19.53
N LEU A 259 10.28 12.54 18.27
CA LEU A 259 10.80 11.36 17.55
C LEU A 259 12.02 10.74 18.25
N ALA A 260 12.97 11.58 18.67
CA ALA A 260 14.16 11.11 19.37
C ALA A 260 13.81 10.48 20.73
N LYS A 261 12.83 11.05 21.44
CA LYS A 261 12.32 10.50 22.71
C LYS A 261 11.66 9.14 22.50
N GLU A 262 10.80 9.01 21.51
CA GLU A 262 10.06 7.78 21.20
C GLU A 262 11.01 6.66 20.74
N ASN A 263 12.00 6.97 19.89
CA ASN A 263 13.01 5.98 19.48
C ASN A 263 13.87 5.48 20.64
N LYS A 264 14.09 6.30 21.68
CA LYS A 264 14.79 5.86 22.90
C LYS A 264 13.89 5.00 23.80
N ALA A 265 12.58 5.25 23.81
CA ALA A 265 11.65 4.55 24.69
C ALA A 265 11.44 3.08 24.30
N GLY A 266 11.41 2.76 23.00
CA GLY A 266 11.22 1.39 22.56
C GLY A 266 11.01 1.27 21.05
N VAL A 267 10.61 0.06 20.64
CA VAL A 267 10.15 -0.16 19.26
C VAL A 267 8.84 0.58 19.04
N MET A 268 8.66 1.17 17.86
CA MET A 268 7.45 1.90 17.48
C MET A 268 7.04 1.62 16.04
N ASP A 269 5.75 1.75 15.78
CA ASP A 269 5.21 1.90 14.44
C ASP A 269 5.06 3.39 14.14
N LEU A 270 6.03 3.93 13.40
CA LEU A 270 6.10 5.35 13.10
C LEU A 270 5.14 5.70 11.95
N VAL A 271 4.38 6.77 12.09
CA VAL A 271 3.64 7.39 11.00
C VAL A 271 4.09 8.83 10.83
N LEU A 272 4.49 9.19 9.61
CA LEU A 272 4.89 10.54 9.25
C LEU A 272 3.91 11.11 8.23
N GLY A 273 3.20 12.18 8.61
CA GLY A 273 2.36 12.97 7.71
C GLY A 273 2.97 14.36 7.50
N SER A 274 3.46 14.65 6.30
CA SER A 274 3.98 16.00 5.99
C SER A 274 4.14 16.23 4.49
N SER A 275 4.48 17.46 4.10
CA SER A 275 5.23 17.71 2.87
C SER A 275 6.72 17.38 3.02
N GLY A 276 7.43 17.38 1.92
CA GLY A 276 8.87 17.13 1.91
C GLY A 276 9.36 16.76 0.54
N ASP A 277 10.49 16.09 0.52
CA ASP A 277 11.10 15.52 -0.68
C ASP A 277 11.94 14.28 -0.31
N GLY A 278 12.78 13.80 -1.23
CA GLY A 278 13.68 12.69 -0.95
C GLY A 278 14.65 12.93 0.22
N ASN A 279 14.89 14.18 0.63
CA ASN A 279 15.78 14.48 1.75
C ASN A 279 15.10 14.33 3.11
N GLY A 280 13.77 14.51 3.20
CA GLY A 280 13.10 14.45 4.50
C GLY A 280 11.67 14.99 4.54
N ALA A 281 11.07 14.81 5.73
CA ALA A 281 9.76 15.36 6.10
C ALA A 281 9.92 16.79 6.65
N SER A 282 9.28 17.76 5.99
CA SER A 282 9.41 19.19 6.29
C SER A 282 8.49 19.63 7.41
N LEU A 283 8.81 20.74 8.08
CA LEU A 283 7.93 21.39 9.05
C LEU A 283 6.87 22.29 8.40
N LYS A 284 7.08 22.70 7.14
CA LYS A 284 6.24 23.66 6.40
C LYS A 284 6.11 23.26 4.92
N LYS A 285 5.03 23.70 4.28
CA LYS A 285 4.79 23.55 2.83
C LYS A 285 5.92 24.20 2.03
N GLY A 286 6.58 23.43 1.17
CA GLY A 286 7.68 23.90 0.32
C GLY A 286 8.97 24.26 1.07
N GLY A 287 9.00 24.11 2.40
CA GLY A 287 10.19 24.39 3.20
C GLY A 287 11.20 23.25 3.19
N LYS A 288 12.50 23.58 3.30
CA LYS A 288 13.60 22.61 3.50
C LYS A 288 14.01 22.47 4.98
N GLU A 289 13.18 22.99 5.88
CA GLU A 289 13.31 22.79 7.33
C GLU A 289 12.71 21.44 7.68
N TYR A 290 13.55 20.41 7.81
CA TYR A 290 13.11 19.04 8.08
C TYR A 290 13.08 18.74 9.59
N PHE A 291 12.06 18.00 10.04
CA PHE A 291 12.05 17.39 11.38
C PHE A 291 12.52 15.93 11.36
N VAL A 292 12.49 15.31 10.17
CA VAL A 292 13.21 14.06 9.86
C VAL A 292 13.89 14.25 8.51
N ASP A 293 15.21 14.27 8.49
CA ASP A 293 16.01 14.23 7.26
C ASP A 293 16.80 12.93 7.15
N ARG A 294 17.49 12.74 6.03
CA ARG A 294 18.41 11.63 5.78
C ARG A 294 19.41 11.37 6.91
N LYS A 295 20.03 12.44 7.44
CA LYS A 295 21.02 12.34 8.52
C LYS A 295 20.38 11.89 9.83
N SER A 296 19.23 12.44 10.15
CA SER A 296 18.48 12.12 11.36
C SER A 296 17.92 10.71 11.29
N ALA A 297 17.35 10.29 10.16
CA ALA A 297 16.90 8.93 9.91
C ALA A 297 18.04 7.91 10.07
N ALA A 298 19.23 8.20 9.54
CA ALA A 298 20.42 7.40 9.75
C ALA A 298 20.87 7.34 11.23
N SER A 299 20.53 8.36 12.02
CA SER A 299 20.89 8.46 13.44
C SER A 299 19.85 7.86 14.39
N LEU A 300 18.65 7.50 13.90
CA LEU A 300 17.63 6.78 14.68
C LEU A 300 18.02 5.31 14.84
N ASN A 301 18.90 5.06 15.81
CA ASN A 301 19.54 3.76 16.02
C ASN A 301 19.34 3.17 17.42
N SER A 302 18.60 3.86 18.31
CA SER A 302 18.35 3.37 19.67
C SER A 302 17.46 2.13 19.64
N ASN A 303 16.30 2.20 18.99
CA ASN A 303 15.41 1.07 18.74
C ASN A 303 15.01 0.93 17.27
N TYR A 304 14.50 -0.23 16.90
CA TYR A 304 13.86 -0.46 15.60
C TYR A 304 12.54 0.29 15.51
N TYR A 305 12.17 0.66 14.30
CA TYR A 305 10.88 1.26 14.03
C TYR A 305 10.41 0.87 12.63
N THR A 306 9.12 0.57 12.48
CA THR A 306 8.53 0.58 11.14
C THR A 306 8.15 2.00 10.75
N ALA A 307 7.85 2.25 9.48
CA ALA A 307 7.36 3.56 9.06
C ALA A 307 6.21 3.46 8.06
N PHE A 308 5.24 4.37 8.17
CA PHE A 308 4.30 4.74 7.12
C PHE A 308 4.53 6.23 6.84
N ILE A 309 5.04 6.56 5.65
CA ILE A 309 5.42 7.93 5.29
C ILE A 309 4.53 8.40 4.14
N SER A 310 3.77 9.46 4.37
CA SER A 310 2.78 9.98 3.42
C SER A 310 2.92 11.48 3.20
N GLY A 311 2.59 11.91 1.98
CA GLY A 311 2.49 13.31 1.57
C GLY A 311 3.69 13.83 0.77
N PHE A 312 4.74 13.01 0.58
CA PHE A 312 5.95 13.41 -0.15
C PHE A 312 6.76 12.21 -0.65
N PRO A 313 7.61 12.36 -1.69
CA PRO A 313 8.36 11.27 -2.32
C PRO A 313 9.57 10.84 -1.46
N SER A 314 9.30 10.29 -0.27
CA SER A 314 10.29 9.85 0.72
C SER A 314 11.17 8.68 0.25
N ALA A 315 10.73 7.95 -0.78
CA ALA A 315 11.48 6.89 -1.46
C ALA A 315 11.82 7.27 -2.90
N LYS A 316 12.08 8.56 -3.17
CA LYS A 316 12.36 9.11 -4.51
C LYS A 316 13.27 8.20 -5.34
N GLY A 317 12.77 7.81 -6.52
CA GLY A 317 13.51 6.99 -7.49
C GLY A 317 13.80 5.55 -7.06
N LEU A 318 13.32 5.10 -5.90
CA LEU A 318 13.70 3.80 -5.29
C LEU A 318 15.22 3.61 -5.26
N GLY A 319 15.94 4.72 -5.04
CA GLY A 319 17.39 4.82 -5.08
C GLY A 319 18.03 5.18 -3.73
N THR A 320 19.34 5.39 -3.76
CA THR A 320 20.15 5.69 -2.56
C THR A 320 19.93 7.10 -2.01
N GLU A 321 19.46 8.01 -2.84
CA GLU A 321 19.25 9.42 -2.49
C GLU A 321 17.86 9.66 -1.91
N SER A 322 17.53 8.91 -0.85
CA SER A 322 16.24 9.01 -0.16
C SER A 322 16.36 8.80 1.35
N VAL A 323 15.49 9.48 2.12
CA VAL A 323 15.39 9.34 3.58
C VAL A 323 15.05 7.91 3.99
N VAL A 324 14.28 7.19 3.16
CA VAL A 324 13.97 5.78 3.37
C VAL A 324 15.22 4.91 3.23
N HIS A 325 16.00 5.08 2.16
CA HIS A 325 17.22 4.30 1.97
C HIS A 325 18.20 4.52 3.14
N ASP A 326 18.45 5.76 3.54
CA ASP A 326 19.36 6.05 4.66
C ASP A 326 18.83 5.51 6.00
N GLY A 327 17.52 5.59 6.24
CA GLY A 327 16.88 4.99 7.42
C GLY A 327 17.04 3.47 7.48
N MET A 328 16.98 2.78 6.34
CA MET A 328 17.14 1.31 6.24
C MET A 328 18.60 0.86 6.27
N ALA A 329 19.49 1.51 5.52
CA ALA A 329 20.89 1.12 5.37
C ALA A 329 21.73 1.46 6.61
N LYS A 330 21.48 2.65 7.19
CA LYS A 330 22.30 3.25 8.24
C LYS A 330 21.58 3.28 9.60
N GLY A 331 20.27 3.53 9.59
CA GLY A 331 19.41 3.52 10.77
C GLY A 331 18.87 2.13 11.14
N LYS A 332 17.75 2.12 11.88
CA LYS A 332 17.00 0.91 12.27
C LYS A 332 15.56 0.90 11.73
N MET A 333 15.32 1.55 10.59
CA MET A 333 14.01 1.53 9.93
C MET A 333 13.74 0.14 9.36
N ILE A 334 12.55 -0.42 9.61
CA ILE A 334 12.15 -1.76 9.19
C ILE A 334 10.85 -1.68 8.37
N ASN A 335 10.89 -2.21 7.15
CA ASN A 335 9.73 -2.38 6.29
C ASN A 335 8.85 -1.11 6.14
N PRO A 336 9.43 0.05 5.76
CA PRO A 336 8.66 1.27 5.51
C PRO A 336 7.65 1.11 4.35
N ILE A 337 6.49 1.76 4.50
CA ILE A 337 5.58 2.06 3.40
C ILE A 337 5.81 3.53 3.03
N ALA A 338 6.15 3.78 1.76
CA ALA A 338 6.64 5.09 1.33
C ALA A 338 6.27 5.41 -0.12
N GLN A 339 6.36 6.68 -0.46
CA GLN A 339 5.93 7.22 -1.75
C GLN A 339 7.13 7.58 -2.64
N THR A 340 6.96 7.36 -3.94
CA THR A 340 7.91 7.74 -4.99
C THR A 340 7.50 9.00 -5.73
N ILE A 341 6.20 9.31 -5.73
CA ILE A 341 5.57 10.47 -6.35
C ILE A 341 4.93 11.30 -5.22
N PRO A 342 5.09 12.64 -5.18
CA PRO A 342 4.33 13.48 -4.25
C PRO A 342 2.82 13.28 -4.48
N THR A 343 2.02 13.19 -3.42
CA THR A 343 0.57 13.09 -3.58
C THR A 343 -0.04 14.43 -3.99
N TYR A 344 -0.86 14.43 -5.04
CA TYR A 344 -1.62 15.61 -5.45
C TYR A 344 -2.55 16.09 -4.33
N ASN A 345 -2.53 17.40 -4.03
CA ASN A 345 -3.23 18.01 -2.88
C ASN A 345 -3.03 17.26 -1.54
N ARG A 346 -1.90 16.55 -1.40
CA ARG A 346 -1.52 15.73 -0.24
C ARG A 346 -2.43 14.54 0.05
N GLY A 347 -3.55 14.35 -0.65
CA GLY A 347 -4.40 13.17 -0.57
C GLY A 347 -5.09 12.93 0.78
N LEU A 348 -5.18 13.94 1.66
CA LEU A 348 -5.69 13.79 3.02
C LEU A 348 -6.84 14.78 3.28
N ALA A 349 -7.81 14.84 2.37
CA ALA A 349 -9.05 15.56 2.62
C ALA A 349 -9.88 14.74 3.62
N ASN A 350 -9.80 15.11 4.90
CA ASN A 350 -10.61 14.52 5.95
C ASN A 350 -12.03 15.08 5.93
N HIS A 351 -12.22 16.23 5.30
CA HIS A 351 -13.51 16.83 4.99
C HIS A 351 -13.66 17.01 3.48
N LEU A 352 -14.90 16.90 2.99
CA LEU A 352 -15.26 17.17 1.60
C LEU A 352 -16.31 18.27 1.55
N TRP A 353 -16.18 19.18 0.60
CA TRP A 353 -17.19 20.18 0.29
C TRP A 353 -18.33 19.52 -0.49
N LEU A 354 -19.41 19.17 0.20
CA LEU A 354 -20.54 18.42 -0.36
C LEU A 354 -21.84 19.21 -0.23
N LYS A 355 -22.80 18.88 -1.09
CA LYS A 355 -24.15 19.41 -0.98
C LYS A 355 -24.79 18.93 0.32
N ILE A 356 -25.32 19.87 1.10
CA ILE A 356 -25.99 19.61 2.38
C ILE A 356 -27.46 20.02 2.30
N PRO A 357 -28.32 19.51 3.20
CA PRO A 357 -29.69 20.02 3.31
C PRO A 357 -29.69 21.52 3.54
N THR A 358 -30.66 22.21 2.92
CA THR A 358 -30.88 23.65 3.11
C THR A 358 -31.01 23.96 4.61
N PRO A 359 -30.20 24.86 5.16
CA PRO A 359 -30.31 25.26 6.56
C PRO A 359 -31.72 25.75 6.90
N GLU A 360 -32.16 25.49 8.13
CA GLU A 360 -33.49 25.89 8.58
C GLU A 360 -33.68 27.41 8.48
N GLY A 361 -34.74 27.85 7.80
CA GLY A 361 -35.04 29.27 7.57
C GLY A 361 -34.44 29.88 6.30
N GLU A 362 -33.61 29.14 5.57
CA GLU A 362 -33.04 29.57 4.29
C GLU A 362 -33.90 29.09 3.11
N THR A 363 -33.91 29.85 2.01
CA THR A 363 -34.60 29.48 0.76
C THR A 363 -33.59 29.26 -0.36
N GLY A 364 -33.56 28.05 -0.93
CA GLY A 364 -32.68 27.69 -2.06
C GLY A 364 -32.22 26.23 -2.01
N ASP A 365 -31.85 25.67 -3.16
CA ASP A 365 -31.60 24.24 -3.34
C ASP A 365 -30.11 23.86 -3.47
N ASP A 366 -29.15 24.77 -3.25
CA ASP A 366 -27.73 24.55 -3.59
C ASP A 366 -26.73 24.82 -2.45
N TRP A 367 -27.14 24.49 -1.23
CA TRP A 367 -26.28 24.62 -0.07
C TRP A 367 -25.19 23.55 -0.04
N HIS A 368 -23.97 23.97 0.27
CA HIS A 368 -22.83 23.10 0.44
C HIS A 368 -22.16 23.37 1.80
N GLY A 369 -21.49 22.36 2.35
CA GLY A 369 -20.76 22.46 3.59
C GLY A 369 -19.62 21.46 3.67
N ASP A 370 -18.72 21.68 4.62
CA ASP A 370 -17.63 20.76 4.93
C ASP A 370 -18.15 19.55 5.71
N VAL A 371 -18.14 18.39 5.08
CA VAL A 371 -18.61 17.13 5.65
C VAL A 371 -17.42 16.23 5.95
N ALA A 372 -17.31 15.78 7.20
CA ALA A 372 -16.27 14.82 7.59
C ALA A 372 -16.42 13.51 6.81
N VAL A 373 -15.33 13.05 6.21
CA VAL A 373 -15.29 11.84 5.38
C VAL A 373 -15.65 10.61 6.20
N THR A 374 -16.82 10.04 5.96
CA THR A 374 -17.29 8.79 6.58
C THR A 374 -16.71 7.56 5.89
N LYS A 375 -16.97 6.35 6.41
CA LYS A 375 -16.61 5.08 5.75
C LYS A 375 -17.19 4.96 4.34
N GLU A 376 -18.38 5.51 4.13
CA GLU A 376 -19.08 5.54 2.86
C GLU A 376 -18.38 6.49 1.89
N LEU A 377 -18.06 7.71 2.34
CA LEU A 377 -17.35 8.71 1.54
C LEU A 377 -15.92 8.28 1.18
N LEU A 378 -15.26 7.43 1.99
CA LEU A 378 -13.97 6.85 1.59
C LEU A 378 -14.06 6.04 0.29
N LYS A 379 -15.24 5.49 -0.03
CA LYS A 379 -15.46 4.70 -1.27
C LYS A 379 -15.59 5.59 -2.52
N GLU A 380 -15.50 6.90 -2.38
CA GLU A 380 -15.45 7.86 -3.49
C GLU A 380 -14.01 8.11 -3.96
N ASP A 381 -13.19 7.05 -3.99
CA ASP A 381 -11.79 7.07 -4.45
C ASP A 381 -10.85 7.97 -3.63
N ASN A 382 -11.14 8.13 -2.34
CA ASN A 382 -10.32 8.92 -1.43
C ASN A 382 -9.03 8.16 -1.05
N PRO A 383 -7.83 8.79 -1.05
CA PRO A 383 -6.58 8.11 -0.69
C PRO A 383 -6.54 7.58 0.75
N LEU A 384 -7.37 8.14 1.64
CA LEU A 384 -7.59 7.63 2.98
C LEU A 384 -8.22 6.23 3.00
N PHE A 385 -8.86 5.78 1.92
CA PHE A 385 -9.42 4.43 1.81
C PHE A 385 -8.33 3.36 1.89
N PHE A 386 -7.20 3.57 1.21
CA PHE A 386 -6.03 2.71 1.33
C PHE A 386 -5.54 2.65 2.78
N ILE A 387 -5.39 3.81 3.44
CA ILE A 387 -4.91 3.90 4.83
C ILE A 387 -5.88 3.20 5.78
N TYR A 388 -7.19 3.42 5.62
CA TYR A 388 -8.23 2.72 6.37
C TYR A 388 -8.12 1.21 6.20
N LYS A 389 -8.05 0.72 4.96
CA LYS A 389 -7.96 -0.72 4.68
C LYS A 389 -6.66 -1.34 5.19
N TYR A 390 -5.56 -0.61 5.12
CA TYR A 390 -4.29 -1.04 5.68
C TYR A 390 -4.41 -1.26 7.19
N TYR A 391 -4.91 -0.26 7.93
CA TYR A 391 -5.04 -0.38 9.39
C TYR A 391 -6.16 -1.31 9.83
N GLU A 392 -7.23 -1.49 9.03
CA GLU A 392 -8.23 -2.53 9.23
C GLU A 392 -7.59 -3.93 9.16
N GLY A 393 -6.67 -4.14 8.21
CA GLY A 393 -5.89 -5.38 8.14
C GLY A 393 -4.97 -5.59 9.34
N ILE A 394 -4.24 -4.54 9.76
CA ILE A 394 -3.36 -4.59 10.93
C ILE A 394 -4.14 -4.89 12.22
N ASP A 395 -5.26 -4.21 12.46
CA ASP A 395 -6.13 -4.43 13.62
C ASP A 395 -6.73 -5.84 13.60
N GLY A 396 -7.03 -6.36 12.41
CA GLY A 396 -7.45 -7.74 12.17
C GLY A 396 -6.33 -8.80 12.30
N GLY A 397 -5.11 -8.42 12.72
CA GLY A 397 -4.00 -9.33 12.99
C GLY A 397 -3.23 -9.79 11.75
N LYS A 398 -3.43 -9.16 10.58
CA LYS A 398 -2.64 -9.45 9.38
C LYS A 398 -1.24 -8.85 9.49
N SER A 399 -0.30 -9.47 8.77
CA SER A 399 1.06 -8.94 8.67
C SER A 399 1.07 -7.62 7.89
N ARG A 400 2.15 -6.83 8.02
CA ARG A 400 2.26 -5.54 7.34
C ARG A 400 2.20 -5.68 5.81
N LEU A 401 2.86 -6.68 5.25
CA LEU A 401 2.82 -6.90 3.79
C LEU A 401 1.43 -7.36 3.34
N GLN A 402 0.78 -8.25 4.08
CA GLN A 402 -0.56 -8.71 3.74
C GLN A 402 -1.59 -7.57 3.82
N SER A 403 -1.54 -6.75 4.88
CA SER A 403 -2.39 -5.57 5.02
C SER A 403 -2.14 -4.54 3.92
N PHE A 404 -0.87 -4.33 3.53
CA PHE A 404 -0.53 -3.46 2.40
C PHE A 404 -1.15 -3.99 1.10
N PHE A 405 -0.91 -5.26 0.77
CA PHE A 405 -1.39 -5.88 -0.47
C PHE A 405 -2.91 -5.84 -0.58
N GLU A 406 -3.64 -6.23 0.47
CA GLU A 406 -5.09 -6.22 0.42
C GLU A 406 -5.68 -4.81 0.34
N ALA A 407 -5.05 -3.83 1.01
CA ALA A 407 -5.42 -2.43 0.88
C ALA A 407 -5.19 -1.91 -0.55
N ASP A 408 -4.07 -2.29 -1.17
CA ASP A 408 -3.72 -1.95 -2.54
C ASP A 408 -4.70 -2.55 -3.56
N VAL A 409 -5.08 -3.83 -3.38
CA VAL A 409 -6.12 -4.49 -4.19
C VAL A 409 -7.46 -3.79 -4.06
N ALA A 410 -7.89 -3.49 -2.83
CA ALA A 410 -9.16 -2.85 -2.57
C ALA A 410 -9.20 -1.44 -3.18
N TYR A 411 -8.12 -0.67 -3.01
CA TYR A 411 -8.01 0.67 -3.55
C TYR A 411 -7.93 0.66 -5.09
N ALA A 412 -7.10 -0.19 -5.69
CA ALA A 412 -7.00 -0.32 -7.15
C ALA A 412 -8.34 -0.71 -7.80
N THR A 413 -9.08 -1.62 -7.16
CA THR A 413 -10.43 -2.01 -7.60
C THR A 413 -11.39 -0.84 -7.53
N LEU A 414 -11.36 -0.06 -6.44
CA LEU A 414 -12.18 1.13 -6.26
C LEU A 414 -11.86 2.20 -7.31
N THR A 415 -10.59 2.55 -7.47
CA THR A 415 -10.12 3.53 -8.45
C THR A 415 -10.48 3.13 -9.87
N THR A 416 -10.34 1.85 -10.21
CA THR A 416 -10.76 1.34 -11.53
C THR A 416 -12.27 1.43 -11.72
N ALA A 417 -13.07 1.09 -10.71
CA ALA A 417 -14.53 1.21 -10.78
C ALA A 417 -15.01 2.66 -10.93
N ASN A 418 -14.26 3.61 -10.36
CA ASN A 418 -14.55 5.04 -10.38
C ASN A 418 -13.78 5.80 -11.49
N MET A 419 -13.21 5.12 -12.48
CA MET A 419 -12.35 5.74 -13.51
C MET A 419 -13.02 6.86 -14.33
N THR A 420 -14.35 6.88 -14.38
CA THR A 420 -15.16 7.89 -15.07
C THR A 420 -16.00 8.74 -14.13
N THR A 421 -15.89 8.53 -12.82
CA THR A 421 -16.65 9.27 -11.82
C THR A 421 -16.00 10.62 -11.59
N SER A 422 -16.81 11.67 -11.60
CA SER A 422 -16.38 13.02 -11.29
C SER A 422 -17.15 13.56 -10.08
N HIS A 423 -16.46 14.35 -9.26
CA HIS A 423 -17.01 14.97 -8.06
C HIS A 423 -16.66 16.45 -8.06
N ILE A 424 -17.58 17.27 -7.57
CA ILE A 424 -17.30 18.70 -7.38
C ILE A 424 -16.33 18.84 -6.21
N SER A 425 -15.17 19.43 -6.48
CA SER A 425 -14.14 19.74 -5.49
C SER A 425 -13.70 21.18 -5.71
N TYR A 426 -13.71 21.99 -4.65
CA TYR A 426 -13.41 23.44 -4.72
C TYR A 426 -14.21 24.18 -5.81
N GLY A 427 -15.47 23.75 -6.05
CA GLY A 427 -16.33 24.33 -7.10
C GLY A 427 -16.03 23.87 -8.53
N VAL A 428 -15.13 22.89 -8.72
CA VAL A 428 -14.76 22.35 -10.04
C VAL A 428 -15.08 20.85 -10.12
N ASP A 429 -15.68 20.42 -11.22
CA ASP A 429 -15.92 19.01 -11.53
C ASP A 429 -14.58 18.28 -11.81
N MET A 430 -14.12 17.49 -10.84
CA MET A 430 -12.85 16.77 -10.86
C MET A 430 -13.01 15.26 -10.95
N VAL A 431 -12.17 14.60 -11.73
CA VAL A 431 -12.08 13.14 -11.87
C VAL A 431 -11.10 12.60 -10.81
N TRP A 432 -11.63 12.25 -9.64
CA TRP A 432 -10.85 11.81 -8.47
C TRP A 432 -9.97 10.58 -8.75
N SER A 433 -10.41 9.71 -9.65
CA SER A 433 -9.64 8.54 -10.06
C SER A 433 -8.32 8.84 -10.72
N SER A 434 -8.14 10.04 -11.29
CA SER A 434 -6.82 10.45 -11.77
C SER A 434 -5.80 10.50 -10.62
N PHE A 435 -6.21 11.01 -9.45
CA PHE A 435 -5.38 11.04 -8.25
C PHE A 435 -5.25 9.65 -7.61
N GLY A 436 -6.32 8.86 -7.65
CA GLY A 436 -6.29 7.46 -7.20
C GLY A 436 -5.24 6.64 -7.93
N PHE A 437 -5.19 6.71 -9.26
CA PHE A 437 -4.19 6.00 -10.06
C PHE A 437 -2.77 6.47 -9.73
N GLU A 438 -2.52 7.77 -9.59
CA GLU A 438 -1.20 8.26 -9.21
C GLU A 438 -0.75 7.74 -7.84
N ASN A 439 -1.66 7.69 -6.86
CA ASN A 439 -1.37 7.13 -5.54
C ASN A 439 -1.00 5.65 -5.60
N LEU A 440 -1.69 4.85 -6.44
CA LEU A 440 -1.34 3.44 -6.68
C LEU A 440 0.08 3.31 -7.23
N PHE A 441 0.46 4.13 -8.21
CA PHE A 441 1.84 4.10 -8.73
C PHE A 441 2.87 4.59 -7.71
N SER A 442 2.48 5.50 -6.82
CA SER A 442 3.38 6.15 -5.88
C SER A 442 3.76 5.27 -4.70
N LEU A 443 2.83 4.51 -4.13
CA LEU A 443 2.98 3.80 -2.87
C LEU A 443 3.73 2.47 -3.03
N HIS A 444 4.71 2.23 -2.15
CA HIS A 444 5.52 1.01 -2.14
C HIS A 444 5.66 0.42 -0.74
N TYR A 445 5.60 -0.91 -0.66
CA TYR A 445 6.12 -1.64 0.50
C TYR A 445 7.62 -1.90 0.31
N LEU A 446 8.43 -1.25 1.13
CA LEU A 446 9.89 -1.28 1.02
C LEU A 446 10.49 -2.06 2.18
N GLY A 447 11.02 -3.25 1.93
CA GLY A 447 11.62 -4.11 2.93
C GLY A 447 11.56 -5.57 2.56
N LEU A 448 11.44 -6.42 3.58
CA LEU A 448 11.34 -7.86 3.45
C LEU A 448 9.89 -8.32 3.63
N ALA A 449 9.46 -9.22 2.76
CA ALA A 449 8.24 -9.99 2.93
C ALA A 449 8.25 -10.84 4.22
N ASP A 450 7.07 -11.02 4.79
CA ASP A 450 6.90 -11.88 5.95
C ASP A 450 6.92 -13.36 5.53
N TYR A 451 7.49 -14.21 6.39
CA TYR A 451 7.61 -15.66 6.20
C TYR A 451 7.22 -16.44 7.46
#